data_AF-E9FCW4-F1
#
_entry.id   AF-E9FCW4-F1
#
_cell.length_a   1.000
_cell.length_b   1.000
_cell.length_c   1.000
_cell.angle_alpha   90.00
_cell.angle_beta   90.00
_cell.angle_gamma   90.00
#
_symmetry.space_group_name_H-M   'P 1'
#
loop_
_entity.id
_entity.type
_entity.pdbx_description
1 polymer ?
#
loop_
_entity_poly.entity_id
_entity_poly.type
_entity_poly.pdbx_seq_one_letter_code
_entity_poly.pdbx_strand_id
1 'polypeptide(L)'
;MYSFLQSSFLDFELTRLLGSTGSGGCDVAEFLEAVGKIKKNDPESWFSAWHEQSRRAERIAREAAQHGHASAAQRGFLRSSNYARASGYMFMAGDERVLETAERAVSLFREAFVHMDGQVIVLDMPYRDDVSMPGYLYLPPESRRMPGSKTPVVVNCCGADSTQEELYFALVCAGVELGYAVVTFEGPGQGMLLKRDKVSARGDYELVTCKVLDYLQRISEQKLEWGLDLDRIGVAGASMGAYYSLRACVDPRIKACVAIDGFYSLWAVAMERMPGWYSSLWLSGWLPEWLFDALIRFGMRMDFTTRWEFGLGMAMMGTATPGNTLRRFREFSLDREGDEPVADRIKCPVLLTGASRSLYASAQDGTVAVYNALRRVPENEKEVWIPSSIGEGGMTGKVGAWALLAQKSFQFFDKHLRVHRDVAVSGVISQGHA
;
A
#
# COMPACT_ATOMS: atom_id res chain seq x y z
N MET A 1 -9.37 6.67 21.46
CA MET A 1 -8.14 6.39 20.69
C MET A 1 -7.00 6.87 21.56
N TYR A 2 -6.00 6.03 21.78
CA TYR A 2 -4.77 6.47 22.45
C TYR A 2 -4.06 7.48 21.55
N SER A 3 -3.52 8.55 22.12
CA SER A 3 -2.78 9.56 21.35
C SER A 3 -1.32 9.60 21.82
N PHE A 4 -0.43 9.29 20.91
CA PHE A 4 0.99 9.51 20.98
C PHE A 4 1.29 10.99 20.74
N LEU A 5 1.92 11.65 21.72
CA LEU A 5 2.45 13.01 21.59
C LEU A 5 1.41 14.07 21.14
N GLN A 6 0.11 13.82 21.35
CA GLN A 6 -1.00 14.72 20.98
C GLN A 6 -0.92 15.19 19.51
N SER A 7 -0.67 14.27 18.58
CA SER A 7 -0.56 14.57 17.15
C SER A 7 -1.26 13.49 16.33
N SER A 8 -2.33 13.85 15.60
CA SER A 8 -3.08 12.91 14.76
C SER A 8 -2.22 12.28 13.65
N PHE A 9 -1.27 13.03 13.09
CA PHE A 9 -0.33 12.53 12.10
C PHE A 9 0.60 11.46 12.71
N LEU A 10 1.19 11.74 13.88
CA LEU A 10 2.03 10.76 14.56
C LEU A 10 1.22 9.55 15.03
N ASP A 11 -0.01 9.76 15.50
CA ASP A 11 -0.92 8.67 15.89
C ASP A 11 -1.14 7.70 14.74
N PHE A 12 -1.36 8.23 13.54
CA PHE A 12 -1.53 7.42 12.35
C PHE A 12 -0.26 6.63 12.00
N GLU A 13 0.89 7.30 11.88
CA GLU A 13 2.15 6.66 11.46
C GLU A 13 2.70 5.67 12.48
N LEU A 14 2.55 5.97 13.78
CA LEU A 14 2.95 5.07 14.85
C LEU A 14 2.03 3.84 14.90
N THR A 15 0.72 4.02 14.69
CA THR A 15 -0.22 2.89 14.58
C THR A 15 0.06 2.05 13.33
N ARG A 16 0.49 2.66 12.22
CA ARG A 16 0.92 1.96 10.99
C ARG A 16 2.09 1.02 11.26
N LEU A 17 3.09 1.48 12.02
CA LEU A 17 4.20 0.63 12.44
C LEU A 17 3.76 -0.47 13.41
N LEU A 18 3.05 -0.12 14.48
CA LEU A 18 2.61 -1.09 15.49
C LEU A 18 1.67 -2.15 14.90
N GLY A 19 0.83 -1.77 13.94
CA GLY A 19 -0.07 -2.68 13.23
C GLY A 19 0.64 -3.80 12.46
N SER A 20 1.93 -3.63 12.15
CA SER A 20 2.73 -4.65 11.47
C SER A 20 3.27 -5.74 12.41
N THR A 21 3.10 -5.61 13.74
CA THR A 21 3.64 -6.58 14.72
C THR A 21 3.15 -8.01 14.45
N GLY A 22 1.87 -8.20 14.12
CA GLY A 22 1.31 -9.52 13.84
C GLY A 22 1.93 -10.24 12.63
N SER A 23 2.57 -9.48 11.74
CA SER A 23 3.24 -9.99 10.54
C SER A 23 4.77 -9.85 10.61
N GLY A 24 5.31 -9.55 11.79
CA GLY A 24 6.75 -9.47 12.05
C GLY A 24 7.44 -8.17 11.62
N GLY A 25 6.68 -7.11 11.32
CA GLY A 25 7.24 -5.81 10.92
C GLY A 25 7.59 -4.87 12.07
N CYS A 26 7.29 -5.25 13.32
CA CYS A 26 7.52 -4.43 14.51
C CYS A 26 7.56 -5.30 15.79
N ASP A 27 8.42 -4.97 16.74
CA ASP A 27 8.39 -5.47 18.12
C ASP A 27 7.88 -4.38 19.10
N VAL A 28 7.08 -4.78 20.10
CA VAL A 28 6.42 -3.84 21.03
C VAL A 28 7.42 -3.11 21.91
N ALA A 29 8.46 -3.77 22.41
CA ALA A 29 9.44 -3.13 23.28
C ALA A 29 10.34 -2.16 22.48
N GLU A 30 10.79 -2.58 21.30
CA GLU A 30 11.55 -1.73 20.36
C GLU A 30 10.73 -0.48 19.96
N PHE A 31 9.42 -0.65 19.73
CA PHE A 31 8.48 0.43 19.46
C PHE A 31 8.35 1.42 20.63
N LEU A 32 8.10 0.92 21.84
CA LEU A 32 7.94 1.78 23.03
C LEU A 32 9.20 2.58 23.34
N GLU A 33 10.39 1.98 23.19
CA GLU A 33 11.67 2.68 23.32
C GLU A 33 11.84 3.78 22.27
N ALA A 34 11.47 3.53 21.00
CA ALA A 34 11.53 4.53 19.95
C ALA A 34 10.57 5.69 20.23
N VAL A 35 9.31 5.40 20.56
CA VAL A 35 8.29 6.41 20.89
C VAL A 35 8.74 7.30 22.04
N GLY A 36 9.42 6.75 23.06
CA GLY A 36 9.97 7.52 24.17
C GLY A 36 11.05 8.55 23.79
N LYS A 37 11.64 8.44 22.59
CA LYS A 37 12.69 9.33 22.07
C LYS A 37 12.17 10.33 21.03
N ILE A 38 10.98 10.12 20.48
CA ILE A 38 10.40 10.97 19.42
C ILE A 38 9.85 12.25 20.04
N LYS A 39 10.21 13.39 19.42
CA LYS A 39 9.65 14.70 19.74
C LYS A 39 8.62 15.08 18.68
N LYS A 40 7.56 15.77 19.11
CA LYS A 40 6.49 16.24 18.22
C LYS A 40 7.06 17.18 17.16
N ASN A 41 6.72 16.91 15.89
CA ASN A 41 7.10 17.70 14.71
C ASN A 41 8.63 17.84 14.51
N ASP A 42 9.42 16.86 14.96
CA ASP A 42 10.88 16.85 14.83
C ASP A 42 11.36 15.64 13.99
N PRO A 43 11.60 15.83 12.69
CA PRO A 43 12.09 14.78 11.78
C PRO A 43 13.40 14.13 12.21
N GLU A 44 14.29 14.87 12.89
CA GLU A 44 15.60 14.33 13.30
C GLU A 44 15.44 13.38 14.48
N SER A 45 14.57 13.70 15.45
CA SER A 45 14.23 12.78 16.54
C SER A 45 13.56 11.50 16.03
N TRP A 46 12.67 11.64 15.04
CA TRP A 46 12.01 10.51 14.37
C TRP A 46 13.01 9.62 13.65
N PHE A 47 13.86 10.21 12.80
CA PHE A 47 14.90 9.49 12.08
C PHE A 47 15.81 8.75 13.04
N SER A 48 16.33 9.44 14.06
CA SER A 48 17.26 8.85 15.01
C SER A 48 16.65 7.67 15.77
N ALA A 49 15.40 7.81 16.23
CA ALA A 49 14.70 6.76 16.98
C ALA A 49 14.51 5.49 16.14
N TRP A 50 13.99 5.62 14.91
CA TRP A 50 13.76 4.45 14.04
C TRP A 50 15.05 3.90 13.44
N HIS A 51 16.03 4.74 13.14
CA HIS A 51 17.33 4.30 12.66
C HIS A 51 18.07 3.47 13.75
N GLU A 52 17.96 3.86 15.02
CA GLU A 52 18.48 3.07 16.14
C GLU A 52 17.81 1.68 16.21
N GLN A 53 16.48 1.61 16.12
CA GLN A 53 15.76 0.33 16.16
C GLN A 53 16.06 -0.53 14.93
N SER A 54 16.20 0.07 13.75
CA SER A 54 16.62 -0.66 12.54
C SER A 54 17.97 -1.36 12.75
N ARG A 55 18.99 -0.65 13.26
CA ARG A 55 20.31 -1.25 13.54
C ARG A 55 20.27 -2.30 14.65
N ARG A 56 19.43 -2.10 15.67
CA ARG A 56 19.23 -3.09 16.73
C ARG A 56 18.64 -4.39 16.18
N ALA A 57 17.53 -4.29 15.45
CA ALA A 57 16.87 -5.42 14.83
C ALA A 57 17.76 -6.15 13.83
N GLU A 58 18.57 -5.42 13.05
CA GLU A 58 19.57 -6.03 12.15
C GLU A 58 20.57 -6.89 12.92
N ARG A 59 21.12 -6.38 14.04
CA ARG A 59 22.07 -7.14 14.86
C ARG A 59 21.46 -8.43 15.39
N ILE A 60 20.22 -8.35 15.91
CA ILE A 60 19.47 -9.51 16.40
C ILE A 60 19.21 -10.51 15.25
N ALA A 61 18.87 -10.01 14.06
CA ALA A 61 18.65 -10.85 12.88
C ALA A 61 19.92 -11.61 12.47
N ARG A 62 21.06 -10.92 12.42
CA ARG A 62 22.36 -11.51 12.07
C ARG A 62 22.81 -12.53 13.11
N GLU A 63 22.62 -12.25 14.41
CA GLU A 63 22.88 -13.22 15.48
C GLU A 63 22.00 -14.46 15.33
N ALA A 64 20.69 -14.30 15.09
CA ALA A 64 19.78 -15.42 14.86
C ALA A 64 20.19 -16.24 13.63
N ALA A 65 20.60 -15.59 12.53
CA ALA A 65 21.07 -16.27 11.32
C ALA A 65 22.34 -17.09 11.59
N GLN A 66 23.30 -16.55 12.35
CA GLN A 66 24.53 -17.24 12.73
C GLN A 66 24.29 -18.52 13.56
N HIS A 67 23.21 -18.55 14.34
CA HIS A 67 22.82 -19.70 15.15
C HIS A 67 21.80 -20.62 14.46
N GLY A 68 21.47 -20.38 13.19
CA GLY A 68 20.51 -21.20 12.43
C GLY A 68 19.04 -20.99 12.83
N HIS A 69 18.72 -19.92 13.57
CA HIS A 69 17.35 -19.59 13.97
C HIS A 69 16.59 -18.84 12.86
N ALA A 70 16.30 -19.53 11.74
CA ALA A 70 15.75 -18.92 10.52
C ALA A 70 14.51 -18.02 10.78
N SER A 71 13.52 -18.52 11.52
CA SER A 71 12.30 -17.75 11.83
C SER A 71 12.58 -16.46 12.62
N ALA A 72 13.56 -16.48 13.52
CA ALA A 72 13.98 -15.28 14.26
C ALA A 72 14.79 -14.31 13.39
N ALA A 73 15.65 -14.84 12.50
CA ALA A 73 16.40 -14.05 11.52
C ALA A 73 15.44 -13.33 10.55
N GLN A 74 14.48 -14.04 9.98
CA GLN A 74 13.43 -13.50 9.11
C GLN A 74 12.71 -12.33 9.78
N ARG A 75 12.15 -12.54 10.99
CA ARG A 75 11.45 -11.47 11.74
C ARG A 75 12.37 -10.31 12.10
N GLY A 76 13.66 -10.56 12.35
CA GLY A 76 14.67 -9.53 12.61
C GLY A 76 14.90 -8.63 11.41
N PHE A 77 15.14 -9.23 10.24
CA PHE A 77 15.35 -8.49 9.00
C PHE A 77 14.09 -7.76 8.54
N LEU A 78 12.91 -8.36 8.67
CA LEU A 78 11.62 -7.72 8.34
C LEU A 78 11.38 -6.45 9.16
N ARG A 79 11.49 -6.50 10.49
CA ARG A 79 11.31 -5.29 11.32
C ARG A 79 12.45 -4.29 11.13
N SER A 80 13.69 -4.75 10.94
CA SER A 80 14.83 -3.88 10.62
C SER A 80 14.61 -3.07 9.34
N SER A 81 14.09 -3.71 8.29
CA SER A 81 13.67 -3.06 7.05
C SER A 81 12.55 -2.05 7.26
N ASN A 82 11.49 -2.44 7.98
CA ASN A 82 10.36 -1.54 8.24
C ASN A 82 10.76 -0.30 9.06
N TYR A 83 11.68 -0.45 10.02
CA TYR A 83 12.25 0.67 10.77
C TYR A 83 13.18 1.54 9.92
N ALA A 84 13.95 0.95 9.00
CA ALA A 84 14.75 1.73 8.04
C ALA A 84 13.82 2.57 7.13
N ARG A 85 12.75 1.97 6.59
CA ARG A 85 11.71 2.67 5.82
C ARG A 85 11.10 3.80 6.63
N ALA A 86 10.71 3.53 7.87
CA ALA A 86 10.13 4.54 8.75
C ALA A 86 11.09 5.68 9.04
N SER A 87 12.39 5.41 9.25
CA SER A 87 13.36 6.45 9.63
C SER A 87 13.40 7.62 8.65
N GLY A 88 13.34 7.36 7.34
CA GLY A 88 13.34 8.39 6.30
C GLY A 88 11.99 9.04 6.02
N TYR A 89 10.90 8.59 6.66
CA TYR A 89 9.53 8.95 6.28
C TYR A 89 9.20 10.44 6.43
N MET A 90 9.80 11.10 7.43
CA MET A 90 9.55 12.53 7.70
C MET A 90 10.42 13.48 6.87
N PHE A 91 11.36 12.95 6.09
CA PHE A 91 12.21 13.78 5.24
C PHE A 91 11.50 14.17 3.95
N MET A 92 11.91 15.32 3.42
CA MET A 92 11.34 15.94 2.23
C MET A 92 12.15 15.59 0.99
N ALA A 93 11.55 15.75 -0.18
CA ALA A 93 12.27 15.63 -1.44
C ALA A 93 13.48 16.57 -1.49
N GLY A 94 14.65 16.01 -1.80
CA GLY A 94 15.94 16.71 -1.84
C GLY A 94 16.88 16.38 -0.68
N ASP A 95 16.40 15.76 0.41
CA ASP A 95 17.28 15.20 1.43
C ASP A 95 17.88 13.87 0.94
N GLU A 96 19.21 13.78 0.90
CA GLU A 96 19.94 12.61 0.40
C GLU A 96 19.59 11.33 1.19
N ARG A 97 19.24 11.48 2.48
CA ARG A 97 18.86 10.37 3.35
C ARG A 97 17.58 9.68 2.92
N VAL A 98 16.72 10.33 2.11
CA VAL A 98 15.49 9.71 1.58
C VAL A 98 15.81 8.52 0.69
N LEU A 99 16.81 8.63 -0.18
CA LEU A 99 17.23 7.53 -1.04
C LEU A 99 18.02 6.50 -0.23
N GLU A 100 18.97 6.95 0.60
CA GLU A 100 19.80 6.07 1.43
C GLU A 100 18.95 5.15 2.33
N THR A 101 17.96 5.72 3.04
CA THR A 101 17.08 4.93 3.91
C THR A 101 16.18 3.98 3.12
N ALA A 102 15.74 4.36 1.92
CA ALA A 102 14.96 3.49 1.05
C ALA A 102 15.79 2.30 0.55
N GLU A 103 17.00 2.53 0.05
CA GLU A 103 17.92 1.48 -0.39
C GLU A 103 18.30 0.54 0.75
N ARG A 104 18.54 1.09 1.95
CA ARG A 104 18.78 0.31 3.16
C ARG A 104 17.57 -0.54 3.53
N ALA A 105 16.35 0.00 3.48
CA ALA A 105 15.14 -0.76 3.75
C ALA A 105 14.97 -1.93 2.78
N VAL A 106 15.18 -1.70 1.48
CA VAL A 106 15.15 -2.74 0.42
C VAL A 106 16.20 -3.81 0.70
N SER A 107 17.44 -3.41 0.99
CA SER A 107 18.54 -4.35 1.26
C SER A 107 18.25 -5.24 2.47
N LEU A 108 17.76 -4.67 3.58
CA LEU A 108 17.41 -5.41 4.79
C LEU A 108 16.22 -6.34 4.55
N PHE A 109 15.25 -5.94 3.73
CA PHE A 109 14.11 -6.79 3.40
C PHE A 109 14.55 -8.03 2.61
N ARG A 110 15.48 -7.86 1.65
CA ARG A 110 16.03 -8.94 0.84
C ARG A 110 16.82 -9.96 1.65
N GLU A 111 17.51 -9.53 2.72
CA GLU A 111 18.17 -10.43 3.67
C GLU A 111 17.17 -11.39 4.35
N ALA A 112 15.88 -11.03 4.44
CA ALA A 112 14.86 -11.93 4.97
C ALA A 112 14.50 -13.08 4.02
N PHE A 113 14.77 -12.98 2.70
CA PHE A 113 14.29 -13.93 1.68
C PHE A 113 14.75 -15.35 1.92
N VAL A 114 16.03 -15.53 2.27
CA VAL A 114 16.63 -16.85 2.53
C VAL A 114 16.08 -17.51 3.80
N HIS A 115 15.36 -16.76 4.62
CA HIS A 115 14.76 -17.21 5.87
C HIS A 115 13.23 -17.32 5.78
N MET A 116 12.63 -17.07 4.62
CA MET A 116 11.19 -17.28 4.39
C MET A 116 10.91 -18.74 4.02
N ASP A 117 9.78 -19.28 4.48
CA ASP A 117 9.36 -20.64 4.13
C ASP A 117 9.04 -20.78 2.63
N GLY A 118 8.48 -19.72 2.02
CA GLY A 118 8.19 -19.63 0.60
C GLY A 118 9.34 -18.99 -0.21
N GLN A 119 9.35 -19.23 -1.52
CA GLN A 119 10.32 -18.61 -2.41
C GLN A 119 9.90 -17.17 -2.75
N VAL A 120 10.84 -16.21 -2.65
CA VAL A 120 10.66 -14.84 -3.13
C VAL A 120 11.55 -14.61 -4.34
N ILE A 121 10.95 -14.18 -5.45
CA ILE A 121 11.64 -13.92 -6.71
C ILE A 121 11.69 -12.41 -6.92
N VAL A 122 12.89 -11.87 -7.13
CA VAL A 122 13.07 -10.48 -7.54
C VAL A 122 12.67 -10.33 -9.00
N LEU A 123 11.75 -9.41 -9.26
CA LEU A 123 11.30 -9.05 -10.60
C LEU A 123 11.96 -7.73 -11.01
N ASP A 124 12.41 -7.68 -12.26
CA ASP A 124 12.89 -6.47 -12.90
C ASP A 124 12.12 -6.28 -14.20
N MET A 125 11.09 -5.42 -14.16
CA MET A 125 10.09 -5.34 -15.23
C MET A 125 10.34 -4.12 -16.11
N PRO A 126 10.72 -4.28 -17.39
CA PRO A 126 11.02 -3.14 -18.27
C PRO A 126 9.84 -2.15 -18.36
N TYR A 127 10.12 -0.86 -18.21
CA TYR A 127 9.11 0.20 -18.26
C TYR A 127 9.28 1.11 -19.48
N ARG A 128 10.36 1.90 -19.51
CA ARG A 128 10.74 2.79 -20.60
C ARG A 128 12.25 3.04 -20.56
N ASP A 129 12.85 3.22 -21.73
CA ASP A 129 14.30 3.45 -21.86
C ASP A 129 15.07 2.38 -21.06
N ASP A 130 16.04 2.79 -20.24
CA ASP A 130 16.81 1.92 -19.34
C ASP A 130 16.20 1.77 -17.93
N VAL A 131 14.93 2.17 -17.75
CA VAL A 131 14.23 2.10 -16.45
C VAL A 131 13.35 0.86 -16.37
N SER A 132 13.55 0.08 -15.30
CA SER A 132 12.74 -1.07 -14.93
C SER A 132 11.98 -0.84 -13.62
N MET A 133 10.73 -1.31 -13.56
CA MET A 133 9.94 -1.37 -12.34
C MET A 133 10.41 -2.54 -11.46
N PRO A 134 10.86 -2.29 -10.22
CA PRO A 134 11.19 -3.35 -9.30
C PRO A 134 9.91 -4.00 -8.80
N GLY A 135 9.95 -5.32 -8.60
CA GLY A 135 8.87 -6.07 -7.99
C GLY A 135 9.35 -7.31 -7.26
N TYR A 136 8.46 -7.93 -6.52
CA TYR A 136 8.65 -9.24 -5.91
C TYR A 136 7.47 -10.16 -6.26
N LEU A 137 7.77 -11.39 -6.65
CA LEU A 137 6.81 -12.48 -6.71
C LEU A 137 7.06 -13.40 -5.51
N TYR A 138 6.10 -13.44 -4.60
CA TYR A 138 6.10 -14.32 -3.44
C TYR A 138 5.30 -15.57 -3.79
N LEU A 139 5.98 -16.72 -3.80
CA LEU A 139 5.35 -18.01 -4.00
C LEU A 139 4.98 -18.64 -2.66
N PRO A 140 3.78 -19.21 -2.52
CA PRO A 140 3.44 -19.96 -1.33
C PRO A 140 4.36 -21.19 -1.22
N PRO A 141 4.77 -21.55 0.01
CA PRO A 141 5.52 -22.79 0.23
C PRO A 141 4.70 -24.00 -0.22
N GLU A 142 5.38 -25.09 -0.58
CA GLU A 142 4.73 -26.27 -1.16
C GLU A 142 3.60 -26.82 -0.28
N SER A 143 3.77 -26.80 1.05
CA SER A 143 2.77 -27.21 2.04
C SER A 143 1.50 -26.37 2.07
N ARG A 144 1.53 -25.16 1.49
CA ARG A 144 0.39 -24.23 1.39
C ARG A 144 -0.21 -24.18 -0.01
N ARG A 145 0.43 -24.81 -1.01
CA ARG A 145 -0.13 -24.89 -2.36
C ARG A 145 -1.36 -25.79 -2.37
N MET A 146 -2.35 -25.43 -3.18
CA MET A 146 -3.55 -26.24 -3.35
C MET A 146 -3.22 -27.55 -4.10
N PRO A 147 -3.50 -28.73 -3.54
CA PRO A 147 -3.21 -30.00 -4.20
C PRO A 147 -3.91 -30.10 -5.56
N GLY A 148 -3.17 -30.47 -6.60
CA GLY A 148 -3.72 -30.70 -7.95
C GLY A 148 -4.22 -29.43 -8.67
N SER A 149 -3.92 -28.24 -8.15
CA SER A 149 -4.37 -26.96 -8.71
C SER A 149 -3.18 -26.03 -8.93
N LYS A 150 -3.26 -25.19 -9.97
CA LYS A 150 -2.35 -24.04 -10.13
C LYS A 150 -2.60 -23.01 -9.01
N THR A 151 -1.60 -22.16 -8.78
CA THR A 151 -1.53 -21.15 -7.73
C THR A 151 -2.17 -19.84 -8.22
N PRO A 152 -3.32 -19.40 -7.67
CA PRO A 152 -3.94 -18.12 -8.01
C PRO A 152 -3.03 -16.95 -7.61
N VAL A 153 -3.14 -15.84 -8.34
CA VAL A 153 -2.24 -14.70 -8.21
C VAL A 153 -3.00 -13.48 -7.66
N VAL A 154 -2.40 -12.78 -6.71
CA VAL A 154 -2.86 -11.45 -6.27
C VAL A 154 -1.80 -10.42 -6.62
N VAL A 155 -2.14 -9.43 -7.44
CA VAL A 155 -1.31 -8.25 -7.68
C VAL A 155 -1.64 -7.20 -6.63
N ASN A 156 -0.67 -6.80 -5.81
CA ASN A 156 -0.85 -5.83 -4.74
C ASN A 156 -0.12 -4.52 -5.08
N CYS A 157 -0.90 -3.47 -5.36
CA CYS A 157 -0.43 -2.17 -5.78
C CYS A 157 -0.04 -1.29 -4.59
N CYS A 158 1.15 -0.68 -4.67
CA CYS A 158 1.58 0.35 -3.73
C CYS A 158 0.64 1.56 -3.72
N GLY A 159 0.60 2.26 -2.59
CA GLY A 159 -0.01 3.57 -2.41
C GLY A 159 0.92 4.72 -2.82
N ALA A 160 0.62 5.92 -2.33
CA ALA A 160 1.43 7.13 -2.61
C ALA A 160 2.73 7.15 -1.78
N ASP A 161 2.67 6.73 -0.52
CA ASP A 161 3.75 6.80 0.45
C ASP A 161 4.26 5.42 0.93
N SER A 162 3.64 4.33 0.45
CA SER A 162 4.05 2.97 0.80
C SER A 162 5.22 2.50 -0.07
N THR A 163 5.87 1.42 0.36
CA THR A 163 6.82 0.66 -0.47
C THR A 163 6.31 -0.77 -0.66
N GLN A 164 6.82 -1.47 -1.65
CA GLN A 164 6.43 -2.86 -1.89
C GLN A 164 6.77 -3.79 -0.72
N GLU A 165 7.81 -3.48 0.05
CA GLU A 165 8.20 -4.19 1.26
C GLU A 165 7.18 -4.01 2.39
N GLU A 166 6.56 -2.83 2.51
CA GLU A 166 5.53 -2.60 3.53
C GLU A 166 4.25 -3.39 3.24
N LEU A 167 3.90 -3.54 1.95
CA LEU A 167 2.77 -4.35 1.53
C LEU A 167 2.87 -5.81 2.01
N TYR A 168 4.09 -6.26 2.36
CA TYR A 168 4.30 -7.58 2.93
C TYR A 168 3.43 -7.81 4.17
N PHE A 169 3.42 -6.83 5.07
CA PHE A 169 2.72 -6.90 6.34
C PHE A 169 1.21 -6.75 6.21
N ALA A 170 0.74 -6.11 5.13
CA ALA A 170 -0.68 -5.86 4.92
C ALA A 170 -1.41 -7.06 4.30
N LEU A 171 -0.87 -7.63 3.21
CA LEU A 171 -1.55 -8.69 2.46
C LEU A 171 -0.65 -9.85 2.04
N VAL A 172 0.63 -9.63 1.75
CA VAL A 172 1.49 -10.70 1.18
C VAL A 172 1.64 -11.86 2.17
N CYS A 173 1.99 -11.57 3.42
CA CYS A 173 2.25 -12.58 4.44
C CYS A 173 1.04 -13.51 4.63
N ALA A 174 -0.17 -12.95 4.68
CA ALA A 174 -1.39 -13.74 4.73
C ALA A 174 -1.68 -14.48 3.40
N GLY A 175 -1.44 -13.84 2.26
CA GLY A 175 -1.70 -14.41 0.94
C GLY A 175 -0.91 -15.69 0.69
N VAL A 176 0.40 -15.68 0.97
CA VAL A 176 1.26 -16.86 0.80
C VAL A 176 0.87 -17.99 1.76
N GLU A 177 0.49 -17.67 3.01
CA GLU A 177 -0.02 -18.67 3.96
C GLU A 177 -1.36 -19.27 3.51
N LEU A 178 -2.15 -18.50 2.77
CA LEU A 178 -3.43 -18.92 2.22
C LEU A 178 -3.32 -19.60 0.84
N GLY A 179 -2.10 -19.82 0.35
CA GLY A 179 -1.84 -20.53 -0.91
C GLY A 179 -1.95 -19.67 -2.17
N TYR A 180 -1.92 -18.34 -2.05
CA TYR A 180 -1.83 -17.42 -3.17
C TYR A 180 -0.37 -17.08 -3.48
N ALA A 181 -0.06 -16.96 -4.77
CA ALA A 181 1.10 -16.20 -5.20
C ALA A 181 0.74 -14.71 -5.10
N VAL A 182 1.65 -13.89 -4.58
CA VAL A 182 1.41 -12.46 -4.46
C VAL A 182 2.51 -11.70 -5.19
N VAL A 183 2.12 -10.69 -5.96
CA VAL A 183 3.05 -9.84 -6.71
C VAL A 183 2.95 -8.43 -6.16
N THR A 184 4.08 -7.87 -5.73
CA THR A 184 4.20 -6.45 -5.40
C THR A 184 5.14 -5.78 -6.39
N PHE A 185 4.92 -4.49 -6.63
CA PHE A 185 5.78 -3.71 -7.53
C PHE A 185 5.70 -2.22 -7.23
N GLU A 186 6.70 -1.48 -7.69
CA GLU A 186 6.71 -0.02 -7.61
C GLU A 186 6.65 0.57 -9.02
N GLY A 187 5.55 1.26 -9.31
CA GLY A 187 5.34 1.94 -10.58
C GLY A 187 5.74 3.43 -10.56
N PRO A 188 5.43 4.15 -11.64
CA PRO A 188 5.64 5.60 -11.73
C PRO A 188 5.06 6.36 -10.53
N GLY A 189 5.87 7.22 -9.91
CA GLY A 189 5.48 8.00 -8.74
C GLY A 189 5.60 7.26 -7.41
N GLN A 190 6.18 6.05 -7.39
CA GLN A 190 6.25 5.21 -6.19
C GLN A 190 7.68 4.76 -5.90
N GLY A 191 7.97 4.55 -4.62
CA GLY A 191 9.12 3.76 -4.18
C GLY A 191 10.46 4.14 -4.82
N MET A 192 11.22 3.14 -5.25
CA MET A 192 12.51 3.33 -5.91
C MET A 192 12.38 4.00 -7.28
N LEU A 193 11.30 3.76 -8.03
CA LEU A 193 11.08 4.41 -9.33
C LEU A 193 10.99 5.93 -9.19
N LEU A 194 10.37 6.41 -8.11
CA LEU A 194 10.34 7.83 -7.80
C LEU A 194 11.65 8.29 -7.15
N LYS A 195 12.13 7.59 -6.13
CA LYS A 195 13.24 8.07 -5.29
C LYS A 195 14.58 8.04 -6.02
N ARG A 196 14.87 6.97 -6.76
CA ARG A 196 16.10 6.75 -7.52
C ARG A 196 15.98 7.28 -8.95
N ASP A 197 14.97 6.79 -9.68
CA ASP A 197 14.86 6.99 -11.13
C ASP A 197 14.07 8.26 -11.51
N LYS A 198 13.53 8.98 -10.51
CA LYS A 198 12.79 10.25 -10.66
C LYS A 198 11.61 10.15 -11.63
N VAL A 199 10.99 8.97 -11.72
CA VAL A 199 9.80 8.74 -12.55
C VAL A 199 8.56 9.21 -11.78
N SER A 200 7.94 10.31 -12.24
CA SER A 200 6.71 10.85 -11.65
C SER A 200 5.48 9.99 -11.94
N ALA A 201 4.45 10.16 -11.11
CA ALA A 201 3.17 9.45 -11.20
C ALA A 201 2.45 9.72 -12.53
N ARG A 202 1.57 8.79 -12.91
CA ARG A 202 0.65 8.89 -14.05
C ARG A 202 -0.72 8.35 -13.67
N GLY A 203 -1.78 8.95 -14.21
CA GLY A 203 -3.17 8.61 -13.87
C GLY A 203 -3.73 7.38 -14.59
N ASP A 204 -3.19 7.06 -15.76
CA ASP A 204 -3.55 5.94 -16.62
C ASP A 204 -2.83 4.64 -16.22
N TYR A 205 -3.04 4.27 -14.96
CA TYR A 205 -2.30 3.19 -14.32
C TYR A 205 -2.60 1.78 -14.86
N GLU A 206 -3.70 1.60 -15.61
CA GLU A 206 -3.97 0.35 -16.34
C GLU A 206 -2.87 0.02 -17.35
N LEU A 207 -2.18 1.03 -17.91
CA LEU A 207 -1.05 0.80 -18.81
C LEU A 207 0.17 0.27 -18.07
N VAL A 208 0.33 0.65 -16.80
CA VAL A 208 1.39 0.13 -15.92
C VAL A 208 1.06 -1.30 -15.52
N THR A 209 -0.16 -1.56 -15.05
CA THR A 209 -0.58 -2.90 -14.66
C THR A 209 -0.61 -3.87 -15.83
N CYS A 210 -0.99 -3.44 -17.04
CA CYS A 210 -0.88 -4.27 -18.26
C CYS A 210 0.55 -4.77 -18.47
N LYS A 211 1.57 -3.91 -18.32
CA LYS A 211 2.99 -4.31 -18.43
C LYS A 211 3.38 -5.33 -17.36
N VAL A 212 2.87 -5.18 -16.13
CA VAL A 212 3.11 -6.15 -15.05
C VAL A 212 2.49 -7.50 -15.41
N LEU A 213 1.25 -7.53 -15.88
CA LEU A 213 0.56 -8.75 -16.29
C LEU A 213 1.23 -9.43 -17.50
N ASP A 214 1.69 -8.65 -18.48
CA ASP A 214 2.46 -9.15 -19.64
C ASP A 214 3.80 -9.75 -19.19
N TYR A 215 4.46 -9.12 -18.23
CA TYR A 215 5.68 -9.65 -17.62
C TYR A 215 5.41 -10.98 -16.90
N LEU A 216 4.35 -11.06 -16.09
CA LEU A 216 3.95 -12.27 -15.38
C LEU A 216 3.60 -13.42 -16.34
N GLN A 217 2.89 -13.14 -17.43
CA GLN A 217 2.59 -14.11 -18.48
C GLN A 217 3.88 -14.73 -19.04
N ARG A 218 4.82 -13.90 -19.49
CA ARG A 218 6.07 -14.35 -20.08
C ARG A 218 6.93 -15.18 -19.11
N ILE A 219 7.07 -14.73 -17.86
CA ILE A 219 7.88 -15.50 -16.89
C ILE A 219 7.19 -16.81 -16.48
N SER A 220 5.85 -16.82 -16.42
CA SER A 220 5.10 -18.04 -16.10
C SER A 220 5.22 -19.10 -17.19
N GLU A 221 5.35 -18.70 -18.46
CA GLU A 221 5.61 -19.62 -19.58
C GLU A 221 7.02 -20.23 -19.50
N GLN A 222 7.98 -19.48 -18.96
CA GLN A 222 9.37 -19.93 -18.80
C GLN A 222 9.60 -20.77 -17.53
N LYS A 223 8.73 -20.60 -16.52
CA LYS A 223 8.88 -21.15 -15.17
C LYS A 223 7.64 -21.92 -14.75
N LEU A 224 7.34 -22.98 -15.51
CA LEU A 224 6.17 -23.83 -15.32
C LEU A 224 6.09 -24.42 -13.89
N GLU A 225 7.24 -24.63 -13.24
CA GLU A 225 7.36 -25.14 -11.87
C GLU A 225 6.78 -24.19 -10.80
N TRP A 226 6.62 -22.90 -11.10
CA TRP A 226 5.94 -21.96 -10.22
C TRP A 226 4.42 -22.20 -10.19
N GLY A 227 3.89 -22.84 -11.24
CA GLY A 227 2.50 -23.28 -11.30
C GLY A 227 1.50 -22.14 -11.18
N LEU A 228 1.81 -20.93 -11.67
CA LEU A 228 0.91 -19.77 -11.57
C LEU A 228 -0.36 -19.96 -12.40
N ASP A 229 -1.49 -19.55 -11.84
CA ASP A 229 -2.79 -19.53 -12.49
C ASP A 229 -3.15 -18.11 -12.93
N LEU A 230 -2.89 -17.82 -14.20
CA LEU A 230 -3.14 -16.51 -14.79
C LEU A 230 -4.61 -16.32 -15.25
N ASP A 231 -5.47 -17.34 -15.08
CA ASP A 231 -6.91 -17.21 -15.24
C ASP A 231 -7.60 -16.78 -13.93
N ARG A 232 -6.88 -16.86 -12.79
CA ARG A 232 -7.34 -16.50 -11.44
C ARG A 232 -6.47 -15.40 -10.83
N ILE A 233 -6.57 -14.19 -11.41
CA ILE A 233 -5.82 -13.01 -10.94
C ILE A 233 -6.74 -12.06 -10.16
N GLY A 234 -6.44 -11.83 -8.90
CA GLY A 234 -6.98 -10.73 -8.10
C GLY A 234 -6.06 -9.51 -8.10
N VAL A 235 -6.61 -8.33 -7.81
CA VAL A 235 -5.83 -7.11 -7.55
C VAL A 235 -6.26 -6.46 -6.24
N ALA A 236 -5.31 -5.90 -5.50
CA ALA A 236 -5.58 -5.16 -4.28
C ALA A 236 -4.66 -3.95 -4.15
N GLY A 237 -5.08 -2.95 -3.38
CA GLY A 237 -4.23 -1.82 -3.02
C GLY A 237 -4.95 -0.84 -2.11
N ALA A 238 -4.17 -0.06 -1.37
CA ALA A 238 -4.69 0.90 -0.39
C ALA A 238 -4.41 2.36 -0.75
N SER A 239 -5.34 3.26 -0.43
CA SER A 239 -5.26 4.69 -0.75
C SER A 239 -5.08 4.91 -2.25
N MET A 240 -3.98 5.52 -2.70
CA MET A 240 -3.63 5.61 -4.13
C MET A 240 -3.59 4.23 -4.83
N GLY A 241 -3.18 3.19 -4.11
CA GLY A 241 -3.15 1.81 -4.62
C GLY A 241 -4.55 1.26 -4.88
N ALA A 242 -5.58 1.75 -4.19
CA ALA A 242 -6.97 1.38 -4.46
C ALA A 242 -7.45 1.98 -5.78
N TYR A 243 -7.11 3.25 -6.07
CA TYR A 243 -7.33 3.86 -7.38
C TYR A 243 -6.62 3.06 -8.49
N TYR A 244 -5.35 2.73 -8.29
CA TYR A 244 -4.58 1.91 -9.23
C TYR A 244 -5.17 0.50 -9.44
N SER A 245 -5.69 -0.12 -8.39
CA SER A 245 -6.36 -1.42 -8.47
C SER A 245 -7.65 -1.34 -9.29
N LEU A 246 -8.45 -0.28 -9.09
CA LEU A 246 -9.65 -0.05 -9.90
C LEU A 246 -9.30 0.21 -11.37
N ARG A 247 -8.26 1.00 -11.65
CA ARG A 247 -7.75 1.20 -13.02
C ARG A 247 -7.31 -0.12 -13.65
N ALA A 248 -6.61 -0.98 -12.91
CA ALA A 248 -6.16 -2.29 -13.37
C ALA A 248 -7.31 -3.20 -13.83
N CYS A 249 -8.51 -3.06 -13.25
CA CYS A 249 -9.68 -3.88 -13.58
C CYS A 249 -10.27 -3.64 -14.98
N VAL A 250 -9.76 -2.65 -15.70
CA VAL A 250 -10.03 -2.47 -17.13
C VAL A 250 -9.42 -3.62 -17.95
N ASP A 251 -8.33 -4.24 -17.46
CA ASP A 251 -7.74 -5.41 -18.07
C ASP A 251 -8.57 -6.67 -17.75
N PRO A 252 -9.08 -7.40 -18.77
CA PRO A 252 -9.97 -8.54 -18.55
C PRO A 252 -9.30 -9.74 -17.87
N ARG A 253 -7.96 -9.75 -17.71
CA ARG A 253 -7.24 -10.77 -16.94
C ARG A 253 -7.54 -10.67 -15.45
N ILE A 254 -7.83 -9.47 -14.94
CA ILE A 254 -8.20 -9.27 -13.54
C ILE A 254 -9.64 -9.76 -13.30
N LYS A 255 -9.79 -10.65 -12.32
CA LYS A 255 -11.07 -11.33 -12.01
C LYS A 255 -11.72 -10.87 -10.71
N ALA A 256 -11.00 -10.16 -9.85
CA ALA A 256 -11.52 -9.64 -8.59
C ALA A 256 -10.67 -8.47 -8.09
N CYS A 257 -11.28 -7.47 -7.45
CA CYS A 257 -10.61 -6.27 -6.94
C CYS A 257 -10.91 -6.01 -5.48
N VAL A 258 -9.89 -5.72 -4.69
CA VAL A 258 -10.02 -5.20 -3.32
C VAL A 258 -9.44 -3.78 -3.27
N ALA A 259 -10.31 -2.78 -3.32
CA ALA A 259 -9.94 -1.37 -3.33
C ALA A 259 -10.09 -0.79 -1.91
N ILE A 260 -8.96 -0.60 -1.23
CA ILE A 260 -8.89 -0.27 0.19
C ILE A 260 -8.83 1.24 0.39
N ASP A 261 -9.96 1.85 0.75
CA ASP A 261 -10.08 3.29 1.04
C ASP A 261 -9.62 4.16 -0.15
N GLY A 262 -10.10 3.81 -1.35
CA GLY A 262 -9.81 4.54 -2.59
C GLY A 262 -10.64 5.81 -2.80
N PHE A 263 -10.26 6.58 -3.81
CA PHE A 263 -10.97 7.80 -4.22
C PHE A 263 -11.50 7.69 -5.65
N TYR A 264 -12.56 8.44 -5.94
CA TYR A 264 -13.07 8.60 -7.30
C TYR A 264 -12.21 9.58 -8.11
N SER A 265 -11.87 10.73 -7.52
CA SER A 265 -11.05 11.80 -8.10
C SER A 265 -10.11 12.38 -7.06
N LEU A 266 -8.80 12.36 -7.33
CA LEU A 266 -7.80 12.93 -6.41
C LEU A 266 -7.93 14.46 -6.32
N TRP A 267 -8.35 15.10 -7.41
CA TRP A 267 -8.67 16.52 -7.43
C TRP A 267 -9.79 16.87 -6.44
N ALA A 268 -10.88 16.09 -6.44
CA ALA A 268 -12.00 16.32 -5.53
C ALA A 268 -11.57 16.21 -4.07
N VAL A 269 -10.81 15.16 -3.73
CA VAL A 269 -10.24 14.95 -2.39
C VAL A 269 -9.39 16.15 -1.96
N ALA A 270 -8.55 16.67 -2.84
CA ALA A 270 -7.70 17.82 -2.51
C ALA A 270 -8.48 19.12 -2.35
N MET A 271 -9.55 19.33 -3.13
CA MET A 271 -10.40 20.53 -3.03
C MET A 271 -11.27 20.52 -1.78
N GLU A 272 -11.75 19.35 -1.34
CA GLU A 272 -12.55 19.21 -0.11
C GLU A 272 -11.78 19.64 1.15
N ARG A 273 -10.46 19.39 1.16
CA ARG A 273 -9.57 19.75 2.27
C ARG A 273 -9.18 21.24 2.29
N MET A 274 -9.57 22.00 1.27
CA MET A 274 -9.24 23.41 1.13
C MET A 274 -10.42 24.30 1.54
N PRO A 275 -10.20 25.45 2.21
CA PRO A 275 -11.29 26.39 2.48
C PRO A 275 -12.00 26.82 1.19
N GLY A 276 -13.32 26.62 1.11
CA GLY A 276 -14.08 26.83 -0.13
C GLY A 276 -13.99 28.24 -0.72
N TRP A 277 -13.90 29.26 0.13
CA TRP A 277 -13.70 30.64 -0.32
C TRP A 277 -12.34 30.82 -1.02
N TYR A 278 -11.31 30.13 -0.53
CA TYR A 278 -9.94 30.23 -1.02
C TYR A 278 -9.80 29.51 -2.37
N SER A 279 -10.31 28.27 -2.46
CA SER A 279 -10.33 27.52 -3.71
C SER A 279 -11.22 28.20 -4.77
N SER A 280 -12.35 28.80 -4.39
CA SER A 280 -13.22 29.53 -5.31
C SER A 280 -12.55 30.77 -5.91
N LEU A 281 -11.82 31.56 -5.11
CA LEU A 281 -11.08 32.72 -5.62
C LEU A 281 -9.96 32.29 -6.57
N TRP A 282 -9.26 31.20 -6.27
CA TRP A 282 -8.21 30.66 -7.13
C TRP A 282 -8.78 30.14 -8.47
N LEU A 283 -9.84 29.33 -8.41
CA LEU A 283 -10.44 28.73 -9.60
C LEU A 283 -11.16 29.73 -10.50
N SER A 284 -11.68 30.83 -9.94
CA SER A 284 -12.27 31.93 -10.72
C SER A 284 -11.24 32.88 -11.34
N GLY A 285 -9.95 32.71 -11.03
CA GLY A 285 -8.86 33.57 -11.50
C GLY A 285 -8.71 34.90 -10.76
N TRP A 286 -9.57 35.18 -9.77
CA TRP A 286 -9.46 36.35 -8.90
C TRP A 286 -8.23 36.33 -8.01
N LEU A 287 -7.82 35.14 -7.54
CA LEU A 287 -6.57 34.91 -6.85
C LEU A 287 -5.55 34.37 -7.88
N PRO A 288 -4.55 35.17 -8.29
CA PRO A 288 -3.54 34.71 -9.25
C PRO A 288 -2.73 33.52 -8.72
N GLU A 289 -2.32 32.61 -9.62
CA GLU A 289 -1.60 31.37 -9.27
C GLU A 289 -0.37 31.62 -8.39
N TRP A 290 0.43 32.66 -8.68
CA TRP A 290 1.63 32.97 -7.91
C TRP A 290 1.31 33.34 -6.45
N LEU A 291 0.19 34.02 -6.21
CA LEU A 291 -0.23 34.42 -4.87
C LEU A 291 -0.82 33.22 -4.13
N PHE A 292 -1.58 32.38 -4.82
CA PHE A 292 -2.03 31.09 -4.31
C PHE A 292 -0.84 30.24 -3.84
N ASP A 293 0.17 30.08 -4.70
CA ASP A 293 1.39 29.32 -4.39
C ASP A 293 2.17 29.93 -3.21
N ALA A 294 2.26 31.26 -3.15
CA ALA A 294 2.94 31.95 -2.06
C ALA A 294 2.25 31.72 -0.70
N LEU A 295 0.92 31.74 -0.67
CA LEU A 295 0.12 31.50 0.53
C LEU A 295 0.21 30.05 1.00
N ILE A 296 0.15 29.07 0.09
CA ILE A 296 0.37 27.66 0.46
C ILE A 296 1.79 27.45 0.96
N ARG A 297 2.80 28.01 0.30
CA ARG A 297 4.21 27.92 0.77
C ARG A 297 4.39 28.56 2.15
N PHE A 298 3.65 29.61 2.46
CA PHE A 298 3.63 30.17 3.81
C PHE A 298 3.03 29.16 4.81
N GLY A 299 1.90 28.54 4.49
CA GLY A 299 1.31 27.46 5.29
C GLY A 299 2.28 26.29 5.52
N MET A 300 2.98 25.84 4.47
CA MET A 300 4.03 24.81 4.55
C MET A 300 5.20 25.21 5.47
N ARG A 301 5.46 26.50 5.71
CA ARG A 301 6.51 26.91 6.68
C ARG A 301 6.01 26.87 8.12
N MET A 302 4.71 27.06 8.32
CA MET A 302 4.09 27.20 9.63
C MET A 302 3.59 25.86 10.19
N ASP A 303 3.20 24.92 9.32
CA ASP A 303 2.64 23.63 9.72
C ASP A 303 3.40 22.46 9.10
N PHE A 304 3.84 21.53 9.95
CA PHE A 304 4.63 20.37 9.54
C PHE A 304 3.85 19.44 8.62
N THR A 305 2.59 19.14 8.97
CA THR A 305 1.75 18.20 8.21
C THR A 305 1.50 18.72 6.81
N THR A 306 1.11 19.99 6.69
CA THR A 306 0.92 20.69 5.40
C THR A 306 2.20 20.67 4.58
N ARG A 307 3.36 20.93 5.21
CA ARG A 307 4.66 20.86 4.54
C ARG A 307 4.91 19.48 3.94
N TRP A 308 4.72 18.44 4.77
CA TRP A 308 4.97 17.06 4.42
C TRP A 308 4.06 16.59 3.27
N GLU A 309 2.75 16.82 3.38
CA GLU A 309 1.77 16.42 2.37
C GLU A 309 2.00 17.09 1.01
N PHE A 310 2.23 18.42 0.99
CA PHE A 310 2.52 19.11 -0.27
C PHE A 310 3.87 18.68 -0.86
N GLY A 311 4.88 18.40 -0.04
CA GLY A 311 6.16 17.91 -0.55
C GLY A 311 6.08 16.49 -1.11
N LEU A 312 5.31 15.60 -0.47
CA LEU A 312 5.00 14.28 -1.03
C LEU A 312 4.28 14.42 -2.37
N GLY A 313 3.22 15.23 -2.42
CA GLY A 313 2.44 15.48 -3.63
C GLY A 313 3.29 16.07 -4.76
N MET A 314 4.10 17.09 -4.47
CA MET A 314 5.01 17.71 -5.44
C MET A 314 6.06 16.72 -5.97
N ALA A 315 6.65 15.91 -5.09
CA ALA A 315 7.62 14.89 -5.48
C ALA A 315 6.97 13.84 -6.39
N MET A 316 5.86 13.25 -5.93
CA MET A 316 5.10 12.23 -6.66
C MET A 316 4.65 12.75 -8.03
N MET A 317 4.19 13.99 -8.11
CA MET A 317 3.72 14.63 -9.34
C MET A 317 4.83 15.30 -10.15
N GLY A 318 6.09 15.30 -9.72
CA GLY A 318 7.18 15.97 -10.44
C GLY A 318 6.92 17.45 -10.73
N THR A 319 6.24 18.15 -9.82
CA THR A 319 5.82 19.55 -9.96
C THR A 319 6.60 20.48 -9.03
N ALA A 320 6.82 21.73 -9.45
CA ALA A 320 7.59 22.72 -8.69
C ALA A 320 6.73 23.62 -7.77
N THR A 321 5.41 23.64 -7.95
CA THR A 321 4.50 24.50 -7.18
C THR A 321 3.25 23.76 -6.70
N PRO A 322 2.68 24.16 -5.55
CA PRO A 322 1.43 23.61 -5.04
C PRO A 322 0.27 23.66 -6.05
N GLY A 323 0.09 24.78 -6.75
CA GLY A 323 -0.96 24.97 -7.75
C GLY A 323 -0.83 23.99 -8.91
N ASN A 324 0.38 23.81 -9.44
CA ASN A 324 0.65 22.81 -10.48
C ASN A 324 0.43 21.37 -9.98
N THR A 325 0.82 21.07 -8.74
CA THR A 325 0.54 19.75 -8.11
C THR A 325 -0.95 19.47 -8.06
N LEU A 326 -1.73 20.43 -7.55
CA LEU A 326 -3.17 20.30 -7.48
C LEU A 326 -3.75 20.14 -8.89
N ARG A 327 -3.35 20.95 -9.88
CA ARG A 327 -3.83 20.79 -11.26
C ARG A 327 -3.54 19.40 -11.83
N ARG A 328 -2.35 18.83 -11.56
CA ARG A 328 -2.02 17.45 -11.95
C ARG A 328 -2.92 16.40 -11.30
N PHE A 329 -3.48 16.64 -10.12
CA PHE A 329 -4.43 15.69 -9.50
C PHE A 329 -5.69 15.45 -10.34
N ARG A 330 -6.01 16.32 -11.31
CA ARG A 330 -7.11 16.10 -12.27
C ARG A 330 -6.86 14.92 -13.20
N GLU A 331 -5.60 14.54 -13.41
CA GLU A 331 -5.20 13.37 -14.21
C GLU A 331 -5.59 12.05 -13.51
N PHE A 332 -5.92 12.09 -12.21
CA PHE A 332 -6.19 10.92 -11.39
C PHE A 332 -7.69 10.87 -11.05
N SER A 333 -8.49 10.40 -12.00
CA SER A 333 -9.94 10.22 -11.85
C SER A 333 -10.44 8.98 -12.59
N LEU A 334 -11.53 8.38 -12.10
CA LEU A 334 -12.27 7.34 -12.81
C LEU A 334 -13.27 7.90 -13.84
N ASP A 335 -13.33 9.23 -14.00
CA ASP A 335 -14.21 9.92 -14.96
C ASP A 335 -13.84 9.67 -16.42
N ARG A 336 -12.55 9.56 -16.78
CA ARG A 336 -12.17 9.60 -18.21
C ARG A 336 -10.91 8.82 -18.58
N GLU A 337 -11.03 8.06 -19.67
CA GLU A 337 -10.22 8.27 -20.87
C GLU A 337 -10.96 7.72 -22.11
N GLY A 338 -11.53 8.62 -22.94
CA GLY A 338 -12.35 8.31 -24.13
C GLY A 338 -13.79 8.84 -24.08
N ASP A 339 -14.70 8.18 -24.81
CA ASP A 339 -16.15 8.48 -24.86
C ASP A 339 -16.94 7.98 -23.64
N GLU A 340 -16.42 6.97 -22.92
CA GLU A 340 -17.04 6.39 -21.71
C GLU A 340 -16.15 6.56 -20.46
N PRO A 341 -16.73 6.72 -19.25
CA PRO A 341 -15.99 6.72 -17.99
C PRO A 341 -15.22 5.42 -17.76
N VAL A 342 -14.07 5.52 -17.09
CA VAL A 342 -13.26 4.35 -16.71
C VAL A 342 -14.06 3.41 -15.81
N ALA A 343 -14.83 3.96 -14.88
CA ALA A 343 -15.66 3.17 -13.97
C ALA A 343 -16.65 2.25 -14.72
N ASP A 344 -17.14 2.67 -15.90
CA ASP A 344 -18.05 1.86 -16.73
C ASP A 344 -17.32 0.73 -17.50
N ARG A 345 -16.00 0.72 -17.50
CA ARG A 345 -15.16 -0.35 -18.08
C ARG A 345 -14.85 -1.44 -17.05
N ILE A 346 -15.03 -1.17 -15.76
CA ILE A 346 -14.82 -2.12 -14.68
C ILE A 346 -16.03 -3.05 -14.57
N LYS A 347 -15.80 -4.36 -14.70
CA LYS A 347 -16.85 -5.39 -14.74
C LYS A 347 -16.64 -6.54 -13.78
N CYS A 348 -15.44 -6.69 -13.21
CA CYS A 348 -15.16 -7.75 -12.25
C CYS A 348 -15.73 -7.40 -10.87
N PRO A 349 -15.95 -8.41 -10.01
CA PRO A 349 -16.29 -8.20 -8.60
C PRO A 349 -15.35 -7.23 -7.89
N VAL A 350 -15.91 -6.36 -7.04
CA VAL A 350 -15.15 -5.37 -6.27
C VAL A 350 -15.57 -5.35 -4.81
N LEU A 351 -14.59 -5.48 -3.91
CA LEU A 351 -14.70 -5.11 -2.50
C LEU A 351 -14.15 -3.69 -2.32
N LEU A 352 -15.02 -2.78 -1.90
CA LEU A 352 -14.68 -1.40 -1.55
C LEU A 352 -14.62 -1.25 -0.05
N THR A 353 -13.54 -0.68 0.47
CA THR A 353 -13.47 -0.33 1.89
C THR A 353 -13.44 1.19 2.08
N GLY A 354 -13.93 1.65 3.22
CA GLY A 354 -13.81 3.05 3.65
C GLY A 354 -13.46 3.17 5.12
N ALA A 355 -12.92 4.31 5.53
CA ALA A 355 -12.54 4.59 6.91
C ALA A 355 -13.56 5.51 7.58
N SER A 356 -14.05 5.14 8.77
CA SER A 356 -14.84 6.05 9.63
C SER A 356 -14.00 7.18 10.21
N ARG A 357 -12.68 6.97 10.31
CA ARG A 357 -11.67 7.95 10.71
C ARG A 357 -10.69 8.17 9.57
N SER A 358 -11.18 8.84 8.52
CA SER A 358 -10.37 9.18 7.36
C SER A 358 -9.34 10.26 7.68
N LEU A 359 -8.09 10.06 7.26
CA LEU A 359 -7.06 11.11 7.24
C LEU A 359 -7.15 11.97 5.96
N TYR A 360 -7.58 11.36 4.85
CA TYR A 360 -7.53 11.98 3.52
C TYR A 360 -8.90 12.21 2.88
N ALA A 361 -9.62 11.13 2.52
CA ALA A 361 -10.92 11.21 1.86
C ALA A 361 -12.00 10.62 2.76
N SER A 362 -13.15 11.29 2.86
CA SER A 362 -14.30 10.75 3.57
C SER A 362 -14.77 9.44 2.91
N ALA A 363 -15.37 8.52 3.67
CA ALA A 363 -15.94 7.31 3.09
C ALA A 363 -17.07 7.62 2.08
N GLN A 364 -17.72 8.78 2.22
CA GLN A 364 -18.78 9.22 1.32
C GLN A 364 -18.22 9.65 -0.05
N ASP A 365 -17.18 10.50 -0.04
CA ASP A 365 -16.60 11.10 -1.26
C ASP A 365 -15.57 10.18 -1.94
N GLY A 366 -15.04 9.19 -1.20
CA GLY A 366 -14.21 8.11 -1.73
C GLY A 366 -15.04 6.87 -2.04
N THR A 367 -15.22 6.01 -1.03
CA THR A 367 -15.77 4.66 -1.17
C THR A 367 -17.18 4.62 -1.77
N VAL A 368 -18.10 5.45 -1.27
CA VAL A 368 -19.50 5.48 -1.75
C VAL A 368 -19.59 6.10 -3.15
N ALA A 369 -18.82 7.15 -3.44
CA ALA A 369 -18.73 7.73 -4.78
C ALA A 369 -18.26 6.68 -5.82
N VAL A 370 -17.23 5.91 -5.49
CA VAL A 370 -16.76 4.80 -6.35
C VAL A 370 -17.84 3.72 -6.50
N TYR A 371 -18.47 3.29 -5.41
CA TYR A 371 -19.55 2.29 -5.45
C TYR A 371 -20.67 2.69 -6.43
N ASN A 372 -21.10 3.95 -6.37
CA ASN A 372 -22.15 4.49 -7.24
C ASN A 372 -21.70 4.61 -8.71
N ALA A 373 -20.40 4.81 -8.95
CA ALA A 373 -19.84 4.89 -10.29
C ALA A 373 -19.66 3.52 -10.96
N LEU A 374 -19.51 2.43 -10.19
CA LEU A 374 -19.37 1.06 -10.70
C LEU A 374 -20.72 0.49 -11.17
N ARG A 375 -21.26 1.03 -12.27
CA ARG A 375 -22.59 0.69 -12.79
C ARG A 375 -22.64 -0.65 -13.51
N ARG A 376 -21.51 -1.11 -14.05
CA ARG A 376 -21.41 -2.38 -14.81
C ARG A 376 -20.95 -3.57 -13.97
N VAL A 377 -20.65 -3.37 -12.68
CA VAL A 377 -20.40 -4.46 -11.73
C VAL A 377 -21.72 -4.89 -11.10
N PRO A 378 -22.10 -6.17 -11.14
CA PRO A 378 -23.36 -6.65 -10.54
C PRO A 378 -23.47 -6.32 -9.05
N GLU A 379 -24.67 -5.98 -8.56
CA GLU A 379 -24.88 -5.60 -7.15
C GLU A 379 -24.46 -6.71 -6.16
N ASN A 380 -24.66 -7.98 -6.51
CA ASN A 380 -24.23 -9.13 -5.70
C ASN A 380 -22.71 -9.40 -5.75
N GLU A 381 -21.98 -8.65 -6.56
CA GLU A 381 -20.53 -8.69 -6.74
C GLU A 381 -19.84 -7.37 -6.33
N LYS A 382 -20.62 -6.41 -5.81
CA LYS A 382 -20.12 -5.17 -5.19
C LYS A 382 -20.30 -5.26 -3.67
N GLU A 383 -19.20 -5.39 -2.95
CA GLU A 383 -19.20 -5.45 -1.48
C GLU A 383 -18.62 -4.16 -0.90
N VAL A 384 -19.17 -3.70 0.23
CA VAL A 384 -18.70 -2.48 0.93
C VAL A 384 -18.41 -2.79 2.39
N TRP A 385 -17.23 -2.37 2.87
CA TRP A 385 -16.84 -2.47 4.28
C TRP A 385 -16.35 -1.13 4.83
N ILE A 386 -17.23 -0.47 5.59
CA ILE A 386 -16.95 0.80 6.28
C ILE A 386 -17.20 0.60 7.79
N PRO A 387 -16.19 0.13 8.54
CA PRO A 387 -16.32 -0.12 9.97
C PRO A 387 -16.37 1.17 10.79
N SER A 388 -17.09 1.16 11.91
CA SER A 388 -17.24 2.32 12.78
C SER A 388 -16.07 2.46 13.77
N SER A 389 -15.53 1.35 14.28
CA SER A 389 -14.48 1.32 15.29
C SER A 389 -13.08 1.06 14.71
N ILE A 390 -12.03 1.49 15.42
CA ILE A 390 -10.63 1.30 14.99
C ILE A 390 -10.26 -0.18 14.93
N GLY A 391 -10.64 -0.97 15.96
CA GLY A 391 -10.33 -2.40 16.03
C GLY A 391 -10.99 -3.22 14.91
N GLU A 392 -12.07 -2.71 14.34
CA GLU A 392 -12.73 -3.29 13.17
C GLU A 392 -12.18 -2.72 11.85
N GLY A 393 -11.09 -1.95 11.84
CA GLY A 393 -10.49 -1.38 10.63
C GLY A 393 -10.97 0.03 10.26
N GLY A 394 -11.40 0.84 11.23
CA GLY A 394 -11.92 2.20 11.01
C GLY A 394 -10.90 3.25 10.56
N MET A 395 -9.60 2.95 10.57
CA MET A 395 -8.54 3.87 10.12
C MET A 395 -8.27 3.74 8.61
N THR A 396 -7.79 4.83 8.00
CA THR A 396 -7.37 4.84 6.59
C THR A 396 -6.34 3.74 6.31
N GLY A 397 -6.50 3.02 5.20
CA GLY A 397 -5.65 1.89 4.82
C GLY A 397 -5.76 0.69 5.77
N LYS A 398 -6.79 0.66 6.62
CA LYS A 398 -6.97 -0.31 7.71
C LYS A 398 -5.77 -0.42 8.65
N VAL A 399 -5.03 0.69 8.79
CA VAL A 399 -3.88 0.79 9.70
C VAL A 399 -4.26 0.31 11.10
N GLY A 400 -3.41 -0.57 11.66
CA GLY A 400 -3.65 -1.21 12.96
C GLY A 400 -4.56 -2.44 12.93
N ALA A 401 -5.23 -2.73 11.81
CA ALA A 401 -6.14 -3.87 11.65
C ALA A 401 -5.82 -4.71 10.40
N TRP A 402 -4.54 -4.79 10.00
CA TRP A 402 -4.14 -5.48 8.77
C TRP A 402 -4.43 -6.98 8.75
N ALA A 403 -4.41 -7.66 9.90
CA ALA A 403 -4.84 -9.06 9.97
C ALA A 403 -6.32 -9.23 9.55
N LEU A 404 -7.20 -8.33 10.01
CA LEU A 404 -8.62 -8.34 9.63
C LEU A 404 -8.82 -7.92 8.17
N LEU A 405 -8.05 -6.93 7.70
CA LEU A 405 -8.02 -6.55 6.29
C LEU A 405 -7.65 -7.76 5.41
N ALA A 406 -6.57 -8.48 5.75
CA ALA A 406 -6.14 -9.66 5.01
C ALA A 406 -7.21 -10.74 5.03
N GLN A 407 -7.78 -11.06 6.20
CA GLN A 407 -8.85 -12.03 6.31
C GLN A 407 -10.01 -11.71 5.35
N LYS A 408 -10.55 -10.48 5.39
CA LYS A 408 -11.67 -10.09 4.54
C LYS A 408 -11.31 -10.06 3.05
N SER A 409 -10.10 -9.60 2.73
CA SER A 409 -9.61 -9.53 1.35
C SER A 409 -9.49 -10.93 0.74
N PHE A 410 -8.92 -11.88 1.46
CA PHE A 410 -8.77 -13.24 0.95
C PHE A 410 -10.06 -14.06 0.99
N GLN A 411 -10.98 -13.81 1.92
CA GLN A 411 -12.35 -14.36 1.83
C GLN A 411 -13.06 -13.90 0.56
N PHE A 412 -12.90 -12.62 0.20
CA PHE A 412 -13.44 -12.08 -1.05
C PHE A 412 -12.75 -12.71 -2.28
N PHE A 413 -11.43 -12.83 -2.27
CA PHE A 413 -10.70 -13.50 -3.34
C PHE A 413 -11.08 -14.98 -3.47
N ASP A 414 -11.26 -15.69 -2.36
CA ASP A 414 -11.64 -17.10 -2.39
C ASP A 414 -12.97 -17.30 -3.11
N LYS A 415 -13.96 -16.48 -2.77
CA LYS A 415 -15.29 -16.46 -3.40
C LYS A 415 -15.19 -16.21 -4.90
N HIS A 416 -14.47 -15.15 -5.32
CA HIS A 416 -14.51 -14.69 -6.71
C HIS A 416 -13.46 -15.32 -7.63
N LEU A 417 -12.37 -15.86 -7.06
CA LEU A 417 -11.35 -16.65 -7.77
C LEU A 417 -11.61 -18.16 -7.64
N ARG A 418 -12.70 -18.57 -7.01
CA ARG A 418 -13.13 -19.98 -6.85
C ARG A 418 -12.06 -20.83 -6.18
N VAL A 419 -11.48 -20.30 -5.10
CA VAL A 419 -10.58 -21.04 -4.21
C VAL A 419 -11.42 -21.64 -3.09
N HIS A 420 -11.45 -22.97 -3.03
CA HIS A 420 -12.20 -23.70 -2.02
C HIS A 420 -11.25 -24.08 -0.87
N ARG A 421 -11.68 -23.77 0.37
CA ARG A 421 -10.96 -24.14 1.59
C ARG A 421 -11.75 -25.16 2.37
N ASP A 422 -11.05 -26.13 2.95
CA ASP A 422 -11.66 -27.06 3.90
C ASP A 422 -12.07 -26.30 5.16
N VAL A 423 -13.38 -26.20 5.40
CA VAL A 423 -13.90 -25.62 6.63
C VAL A 423 -13.76 -26.68 7.72
N ALA A 424 -12.92 -26.41 8.72
CA ALA A 424 -12.85 -27.25 9.92
C ALA A 424 -14.21 -27.18 10.62
N VAL A 425 -15.05 -28.21 10.44
CA VAL A 425 -16.26 -28.40 11.24
C VAL A 425 -15.77 -28.75 12.64
N SER A 426 -16.00 -27.86 13.60
CA SER A 426 -15.64 -28.09 14.99
C SER A 426 -16.44 -29.27 15.53
N GLY A 427 -15.84 -30.45 15.52
CA GLY A 427 -16.24 -31.52 16.43
C GLY A 427 -16.03 -31.00 17.84
N VAL A 428 -17.12 -30.62 18.51
CA VAL A 428 -17.14 -30.34 19.93
C VAL A 428 -16.44 -31.52 20.61
N ILE A 429 -15.31 -31.25 21.27
CA ILE A 429 -14.69 -32.22 22.18
C ILE A 429 -15.72 -32.41 23.29
N SER A 430 -16.57 -33.43 23.17
CA SER A 430 -17.39 -33.91 24.26
C SER A 430 -16.43 -34.37 25.34
N GLN A 431 -16.25 -33.56 26.38
CA GLN A 431 -15.57 -33.99 27.59
C GLN A 431 -16.35 -35.17 28.16
N GLY A 432 -15.84 -36.38 27.91
CA GLY A 432 -16.24 -37.57 28.64
C GLY A 432 -15.72 -37.46 30.05
N HIS A 433 -16.57 -37.04 30.98
CA HIS A 433 -16.42 -37.41 32.38
C HIS A 433 -17.03 -38.81 32.55
N ALA A 434 -16.16 -39.78 32.79
CA ALA A 434 -16.48 -41.01 33.50
C ALA A 434 -15.47 -41.14 34.65
#